data_AF-A0A161MJV5-F1
#
_entry.id   AF-A0A161MJV5-F1
#
_cell.length_a   1.000
_cell.length_b   1.000
_cell.length_c   1.000
_cell.angle_alpha   90.00
_cell.angle_beta   90.00
_cell.angle_gamma   90.00
#
_symmetry.space_group_name_H-M   'P 1'
#
loop_
_entity.id
_entity.type
_entity.pdbx_description
1 polymer ?
#
loop_
_entity_poly.entity_id
_entity_poly.type
_entity_poly.pdbx_seq_one_letter_code
_entity_poly.pdbx_strand_id
1 'polypeptide(L)'
;LRTVCMRVDVLGCPWQEGVVSYSMPQGDRRSGEPDLRDNSYDGVEEGGWLSGGLGQLVDGHKGLDDFHMDVFGHGKGYEWVGWRNDSFSTSGRPVEIVFEFDTLRNFSAMYLHTNNLYSKDVQVFSLAKVYLSVGGKLFSGEPIHAPYMPDVIMENARNVTIKLHHTIGRFLKLQLYFA
;
A
#
# COMPACT_ATOMS: atom_id res chain seq x y z
N LEU A 1 31.36 -35.07 -17.81
CA LEU A 1 31.11 -33.66 -18.17
C LEU A 1 29.66 -33.56 -18.65
N ARG A 2 28.85 -32.65 -18.10
CA ARG A 2 27.48 -32.39 -18.55
C ARG A 2 27.37 -30.93 -18.98
N THR A 3 26.81 -30.70 -20.16
CA THR A 3 26.57 -29.36 -20.74
C THR A 3 25.10 -29.01 -20.58
N VAL A 4 24.81 -27.75 -20.25
CA VAL A 4 23.44 -27.18 -20.22
C VAL A 4 23.38 -26.03 -21.23
N CYS A 5 22.30 -25.98 -22.01
CA CYS A 5 22.02 -24.91 -22.97
C CYS A 5 20.62 -24.33 -22.69
N MET A 6 20.43 -23.02 -22.91
CA MET A 6 19.15 -22.33 -22.70
C MET A 6 18.86 -21.35 -23.85
N ARG A 7 17.57 -21.16 -24.16
CA ARG A 7 17.03 -20.07 -24.98
C ARG A 7 15.81 -19.49 -24.26
N VAL A 8 15.70 -18.17 -24.20
CA VAL A 8 14.64 -17.46 -23.45
C VAL A 8 14.08 -16.33 -24.31
N ASP A 9 12.76 -16.13 -24.19
CA ASP A 9 12.05 -14.92 -24.58
C ASP A 9 11.33 -14.37 -23.34
N VAL A 10 11.35 -13.05 -23.14
CA VAL A 10 10.69 -12.39 -22.00
C VAL A 10 9.52 -11.55 -22.52
N LEU A 11 8.35 -11.76 -21.94
CA LEU A 11 7.10 -11.06 -22.29
C LEU A 11 6.66 -10.20 -21.10
N GLY A 12 6.21 -8.98 -21.39
CA GLY A 12 5.74 -8.04 -20.37
C GLY A 12 5.30 -6.72 -20.98
N CYS A 13 5.03 -5.73 -20.13
CA CYS A 13 4.74 -4.35 -20.52
C CYS A 13 5.72 -3.38 -19.83
N PRO A 14 5.88 -2.16 -20.37
CA PRO A 14 6.63 -1.12 -19.67
C PRO A 14 5.95 -0.76 -18.34
N TRP A 15 6.74 -0.62 -17.28
CA TRP A 15 6.29 -0.14 -15.97
C TRP A 15 6.15 1.39 -15.98
N GLN A 16 4.93 1.90 -16.16
CA GLN A 16 4.69 3.33 -16.38
C GLN A 16 4.53 4.11 -15.07
N GLU A 17 4.04 3.43 -14.04
CA GLU A 17 3.81 3.94 -12.68
C GLU A 17 5.13 4.42 -12.06
N GLY A 18 6.23 3.72 -12.35
CA GLY A 18 7.59 4.15 -12.02
C GLY A 18 7.94 4.08 -10.54
N VAL A 19 7.14 3.38 -9.74
CA VAL A 19 7.48 3.06 -8.34
C VAL A 19 8.67 2.10 -8.35
N VAL A 20 9.73 2.47 -7.63
CA VAL A 20 10.97 1.67 -7.49
C VAL A 20 10.97 0.91 -6.18
N SER A 21 10.48 1.53 -5.11
CA SER A 21 10.27 0.86 -3.83
C SER A 21 9.20 1.58 -3.03
N TYR A 22 8.63 0.89 -2.05
CA TYR A 22 7.95 1.53 -0.93
C TYR A 22 8.53 1.06 0.40
N SER A 23 8.37 1.87 1.43
CA SER A 23 8.76 1.54 2.81
C SER A 23 7.62 1.81 3.76
N MET A 24 7.33 0.86 4.63
CA MET A 24 6.17 0.89 5.51
C MET A 24 6.31 -0.09 6.68
N PRO A 25 5.52 0.03 7.75
CA PRO A 25 5.35 -1.08 8.67
C PRO A 25 4.76 -2.29 7.94
N GLN A 26 5.25 -3.48 8.25
CA GLN A 26 4.68 -4.74 7.77
C GLN A 26 3.23 -4.85 8.22
N GLY A 27 2.40 -5.51 7.41
CA GLY A 27 1.02 -5.78 7.74
C GLY A 27 0.87 -6.71 8.94
N ASP A 28 -0.31 -6.71 9.54
CA ASP A 28 -0.58 -7.48 10.76
C ASP A 28 -0.95 -8.93 10.47
N ARG A 29 -0.54 -9.81 11.39
CA ARG A 29 -0.95 -11.21 11.41
C ARG A 29 -1.29 -11.66 12.82
N ARG A 30 -2.50 -12.22 13.01
CA ARG A 30 -2.93 -12.85 14.27
C ARG A 30 -3.39 -14.28 14.03
N SER A 31 -3.20 -15.12 15.03
CA SER A 31 -3.64 -16.51 14.98
C SER A 31 -5.17 -16.57 14.83
N GLY A 32 -5.66 -17.25 13.80
CA GLY A 32 -7.10 -17.40 13.53
C GLY A 32 -7.73 -16.27 12.72
N GLU A 33 -6.97 -15.22 12.38
CA GLU A 33 -7.40 -14.15 11.48
C GLU A 33 -6.72 -14.28 10.09
N PRO A 34 -7.25 -13.65 9.03
CA PRO A 34 -6.56 -13.55 7.75
C PRO A 34 -5.14 -12.96 7.90
N ASP A 35 -4.20 -13.42 7.07
CA ASP A 35 -2.83 -12.90 7.06
C ASP A 35 -2.79 -11.66 6.17
N LEU A 36 -2.68 -10.48 6.78
CA LEU A 36 -2.71 -9.19 6.07
C LEU A 36 -1.31 -8.60 5.87
N ARG A 37 -0.29 -9.45 5.93
CA ARG A 37 1.09 -9.09 5.59
C ARG A 37 1.26 -8.89 4.09
N ASP A 38 2.26 -8.11 3.74
CA ASP A 38 2.79 -8.04 2.39
C ASP A 38 3.65 -9.28 2.11
N ASN A 39 3.00 -10.35 1.63
CA ASN A 39 3.63 -11.67 1.48
C ASN A 39 4.49 -11.81 0.22
N SER A 40 4.29 -10.92 -0.77
CA SER A 40 5.08 -10.90 -2.00
C SER A 40 6.18 -9.83 -1.98
N TYR A 41 6.43 -9.22 -0.82
CA TYR A 41 7.41 -8.16 -0.70
C TYR A 41 8.82 -8.67 -0.99
N ASP A 42 9.48 -8.12 -2.01
CA ASP A 42 10.79 -8.59 -2.50
C ASP A 42 12.00 -7.84 -1.91
N GLY A 43 11.74 -6.89 -1.02
CA GLY A 43 12.77 -6.11 -0.33
C GLY A 43 13.20 -6.71 1.01
N VAL A 44 13.67 -5.85 1.91
CA VAL A 44 14.13 -6.25 3.24
C VAL A 44 13.03 -5.99 4.27
N GLU A 45 12.81 -6.96 5.15
CA GLU A 45 12.06 -6.80 6.39
C GLU A 45 12.99 -6.83 7.60
N GLU A 46 13.06 -5.72 8.33
CA GLU A 46 13.84 -5.61 9.57
C GLU A 46 12.96 -5.06 10.69
N GLY A 47 12.76 -5.84 11.75
CA GLY A 47 12.00 -5.41 12.92
C GLY A 47 10.55 -5.02 12.65
N GLY A 48 9.90 -5.65 11.65
CA GLY A 48 8.54 -5.30 11.22
C GLY A 48 8.46 -4.07 10.32
N TRP A 49 9.59 -3.58 9.80
CA TRP A 49 9.66 -2.51 8.81
C TRP A 49 10.11 -3.06 7.46
N LEU A 50 9.34 -2.76 6.41
CA LEU A 50 9.64 -3.11 5.03
C LEU A 50 10.38 -1.96 4.35
N SER A 51 11.45 -2.27 3.59
CA SER A 51 12.18 -1.26 2.82
C SER A 51 12.88 -1.83 1.58
N GLY A 52 13.11 -0.97 0.57
CA GLY A 52 13.93 -1.31 -0.60
C GLY A 52 13.33 -2.29 -1.61
N GLY A 53 12.01 -2.53 -1.59
CA GLY A 53 11.35 -3.46 -2.50
C GLY A 53 9.93 -3.07 -2.87
N LEU A 54 9.27 -3.97 -3.59
CA LEU A 54 7.89 -3.92 -4.07
C LEU A 54 7.15 -5.20 -3.65
N GLY A 55 5.83 -5.17 -3.74
CA GLY A 55 4.97 -6.28 -3.31
C GLY A 55 3.50 -5.98 -3.60
N GLN A 56 2.61 -6.50 -2.75
CA GLN A 56 1.16 -6.55 -2.99
C GLN A 56 0.52 -5.15 -3.19
N LEU A 57 1.13 -4.07 -2.69
CA LEU A 57 0.56 -2.72 -2.86
C LEU A 57 0.61 -2.20 -4.31
N VAL A 58 1.47 -2.79 -5.16
CA VAL A 58 1.66 -2.33 -6.54
C VAL A 58 1.69 -3.46 -7.55
N ASP A 59 1.31 -4.68 -7.19
CA ASP A 59 1.39 -5.85 -8.09
C ASP A 59 0.28 -5.88 -9.17
N GLY A 60 -0.70 -4.98 -9.07
CA GLY A 60 -1.83 -4.85 -9.99
C GLY A 60 -3.06 -5.68 -9.62
N HIS A 61 -2.99 -6.50 -8.58
CA HIS A 61 -4.14 -7.26 -8.08
C HIS A 61 -4.99 -6.40 -7.14
N LYS A 62 -6.30 -6.68 -7.11
CA LYS A 62 -7.25 -6.01 -6.23
C LYS A 62 -8.02 -7.05 -5.45
N GLY A 63 -8.11 -6.84 -4.13
CA GLY A 63 -8.91 -7.67 -3.26
C GLY A 63 -10.42 -7.47 -3.47
N LEU A 64 -11.18 -8.43 -2.98
CA LEU A 64 -12.65 -8.40 -3.00
C LEU A 64 -13.23 -7.65 -1.79
N ASP A 65 -14.54 -7.39 -1.84
CA ASP A 65 -15.30 -6.81 -0.74
C ASP A 65 -15.13 -7.62 0.56
N ASP A 66 -15.23 -8.95 0.50
CA ASP A 66 -14.92 -9.83 1.62
C ASP A 66 -13.45 -10.26 1.60
N PHE A 67 -12.65 -9.66 2.49
CA PHE A 67 -11.22 -9.94 2.64
C PHE A 67 -10.92 -11.33 3.24
N HIS A 68 -11.91 -12.08 3.72
CA HIS A 68 -11.70 -13.46 4.21
C HIS A 68 -11.70 -14.51 3.10
N MET A 69 -12.05 -14.11 1.87
CA MET A 69 -12.10 -15.01 0.73
C MET A 69 -10.68 -15.36 0.28
N ASP A 70 -10.50 -16.60 -0.18
CA ASP A 70 -9.27 -17.10 -0.80
C ASP A 70 -9.62 -17.55 -2.22
N VAL A 71 -9.79 -16.57 -3.11
CA VAL A 71 -10.27 -16.83 -4.48
C VAL A 71 -9.17 -17.40 -5.37
N PHE A 72 -7.92 -17.00 -5.13
CA PHE A 72 -6.78 -17.38 -5.95
C PHE A 72 -5.92 -18.51 -5.34
N GLY A 73 -6.24 -18.96 -4.12
CA GLY A 73 -5.55 -20.07 -3.45
C GLY A 73 -4.24 -19.67 -2.79
N HIS A 74 -4.02 -18.38 -2.57
CA HIS A 74 -2.82 -17.84 -1.90
C HIS A 74 -3.00 -17.71 -0.38
N GLY A 75 -4.23 -17.89 0.11
CA GLY A 75 -4.60 -17.75 1.51
C GLY A 75 -5.59 -16.60 1.72
N LYS A 76 -6.32 -16.67 2.83
CA LYS A 76 -7.32 -15.65 3.18
C LYS A 76 -6.64 -14.30 3.42
N GLY A 77 -7.15 -13.26 2.77
CA GLY A 77 -6.67 -11.89 2.92
C GLY A 77 -5.44 -11.54 2.11
N TYR A 78 -4.92 -12.45 1.27
CA TYR A 78 -3.68 -12.28 0.52
C TYR A 78 -3.67 -11.01 -0.35
N GLU A 79 -4.79 -10.65 -0.97
CA GLU A 79 -4.88 -9.45 -1.82
C GLU A 79 -4.93 -8.13 -1.03
N TRP A 80 -4.85 -8.19 0.31
CA TRP A 80 -4.91 -7.04 1.20
C TRP A 80 -3.67 -6.96 2.07
N VAL A 81 -3.08 -5.76 2.14
CA VAL A 81 -2.16 -5.40 3.22
C VAL A 81 -2.93 -4.57 4.24
N GLY A 82 -2.88 -4.97 5.50
CA GLY A 82 -3.72 -4.41 6.54
C GLY A 82 -2.98 -4.19 7.86
N TRP A 83 -3.42 -3.16 8.59
CA TRP A 83 -2.88 -2.79 9.88
C TRP A 83 -4.03 -2.52 10.85
N ARG A 84 -3.77 -2.72 12.14
CA ARG A 84 -4.74 -2.45 13.20
C ARG A 84 -4.25 -1.31 14.08
N ASN A 85 -5.18 -0.49 14.55
CA ASN A 85 -4.89 0.66 15.40
C ASN A 85 -4.22 0.26 16.74
N ASP A 86 -4.56 -0.93 17.27
CA ASP A 86 -4.00 -1.46 18.51
C ASP A 86 -2.59 -2.04 18.36
N SER A 87 -2.15 -2.33 17.13
CA SER A 87 -0.80 -2.83 16.84
C SER A 87 0.27 -1.72 16.91
N PHE A 88 -0.13 -0.45 16.79
CA PHE A 88 0.79 0.67 16.97
C PHE A 88 0.97 0.98 18.46
N SER A 89 2.23 0.96 18.93
CA SER A 89 2.61 1.22 20.33
C SER A 89 2.17 2.59 20.88
N THR A 90 1.63 3.46 20.03
CA THR A 90 1.04 4.74 20.41
C THR A 90 -0.28 4.88 19.66
N SER A 91 -1.39 4.89 20.40
CA SER A 91 -2.74 5.08 19.86
C SER A 91 -2.81 6.37 19.04
N GLY A 92 -3.43 6.29 17.86
CA GLY A 92 -3.62 7.44 16.97
C GLY A 92 -2.44 7.76 16.04
N ARG A 93 -1.39 6.92 15.99
CA ARG A 93 -0.39 7.02 14.92
C ARG A 93 -0.98 6.55 13.58
N PRO A 94 -0.75 7.28 12.49
CA PRO A 94 -1.15 6.83 11.17
C PRO A 94 -0.24 5.70 10.68
N VAL A 95 -0.74 4.90 9.73
CA VAL A 95 0.11 4.06 8.89
C VAL A 95 0.88 4.99 7.97
N GLU A 96 2.22 4.95 8.04
CA GLU A 96 3.10 5.75 7.18
C GLU A 96 3.73 4.87 6.10
N ILE A 97 3.52 5.24 4.84
CA ILE A 97 4.08 4.56 3.66
C ILE A 97 4.86 5.59 2.85
N VAL A 98 6.10 5.29 2.49
CA VAL A 98 6.94 6.15 1.66
C VAL A 98 7.23 5.45 0.34
N PHE A 99 6.74 6.00 -0.75
CA PHE A 99 7.02 5.54 -2.11
C PHE A 99 8.20 6.32 -2.70
N GLU A 100 9.15 5.60 -3.31
CA GLU A 100 10.20 6.15 -4.15
C GLU A 100 9.86 5.89 -5.63
N PHE A 101 10.03 6.92 -6.45
CA PHE A 101 9.88 6.84 -7.90
C PHE A 101 11.23 6.92 -8.61
N ASP A 102 11.28 6.34 -9.80
CA ASP A 102 12.47 6.26 -10.67
C ASP A 102 13.08 7.62 -11.00
N THR A 103 12.23 8.64 -11.13
CA THR A 103 12.55 9.96 -11.62
C THR A 103 11.67 11.01 -10.95
N LEU A 104 11.99 12.29 -11.17
CA LEU A 104 11.10 13.37 -10.78
C LEU A 104 9.83 13.33 -11.63
N ARG A 105 8.67 13.26 -10.97
CA ARG A 105 7.36 13.14 -11.60
C ARG A 105 6.44 14.26 -11.15
N ASN A 106 5.48 14.58 -12.02
CA ASN A 106 4.38 15.49 -11.73
C ASN A 106 3.15 14.66 -11.34
N PHE A 107 2.77 14.68 -10.06
CA PHE A 107 1.70 13.85 -9.54
C PHE A 107 0.34 14.55 -9.64
N SER A 108 -0.57 13.98 -10.44
CA SER A 108 -1.93 14.51 -10.61
C SER A 108 -2.92 13.94 -9.58
N ALA A 109 -2.84 12.64 -9.31
CA ALA A 109 -3.70 11.94 -8.36
C ALA A 109 -3.04 10.64 -7.86
N MET A 110 -3.50 10.18 -6.71
CA MET A 110 -3.25 8.85 -6.17
C MET A 110 -4.57 8.09 -6.07
N TYR A 111 -4.53 6.78 -6.36
CA TYR A 111 -5.67 5.89 -6.28
C TYR A 111 -5.37 4.80 -5.26
N LEU A 112 -6.18 4.71 -4.22
CA LEU A 112 -6.05 3.72 -3.16
C LEU A 112 -7.24 2.77 -3.25
N HIS A 113 -7.01 1.48 -3.48
CA HIS A 113 -8.07 0.49 -3.36
C HIS A 113 -8.20 0.10 -1.89
N THR A 114 -9.34 0.37 -1.27
CA THR A 114 -9.54 0.21 0.18
C THR A 114 -10.75 -0.67 0.45
N ASN A 115 -10.66 -1.51 1.49
CA ASN A 115 -11.77 -2.32 1.98
C ASN A 115 -12.64 -1.53 2.97
N ASN A 116 -13.94 -1.85 3.05
CA ASN A 116 -14.88 -1.20 3.98
C ASN A 116 -15.86 -2.19 4.63
N LEU A 117 -15.43 -3.44 4.86
CA LEU A 117 -16.24 -4.46 5.55
C LEU A 117 -16.36 -4.13 7.04
N TYR A 118 -17.10 -3.06 7.36
CA TYR A 118 -17.16 -2.47 8.69
C TYR A 118 -17.84 -3.38 9.71
N SER A 119 -18.71 -4.31 9.28
CA SER A 119 -19.25 -5.37 10.15
C SER A 119 -18.19 -6.36 10.67
N LYS A 120 -16.95 -6.28 10.14
CA LYS A 120 -15.77 -7.04 10.55
C LYS A 120 -14.62 -6.14 10.99
N ASP A 121 -14.94 -4.94 11.49
CA ASP A 121 -13.97 -3.98 12.04
C ASP A 121 -12.93 -3.47 11.02
N VAL A 122 -13.24 -3.54 9.72
CA VAL A 122 -12.41 -3.00 8.64
C VAL A 122 -13.11 -1.80 8.00
N GLN A 123 -12.45 -0.65 8.01
CA GLN A 123 -13.00 0.60 7.47
C GLN A 123 -11.97 1.33 6.62
N VAL A 124 -12.47 2.12 5.66
CA VAL A 124 -11.63 3.11 4.98
C VAL A 124 -11.09 4.12 6.01
N PHE A 125 -9.84 4.55 5.84
CA PHE A 125 -9.20 5.58 6.67
C PHE A 125 -10.08 6.84 6.83
N SER A 126 -9.97 7.56 7.94
CA SER A 126 -10.69 8.84 8.16
C SER A 126 -10.00 10.05 7.55
N LEU A 127 -8.67 9.98 7.42
CA LEU A 127 -7.85 11.05 6.86
C LEU A 127 -6.62 10.45 6.20
N ALA A 128 -6.36 10.87 4.97
CA ALA A 128 -5.04 10.71 4.35
C ALA A 128 -4.31 12.06 4.34
N LYS A 129 -3.02 12.05 4.69
CA LYS A 129 -2.11 13.17 4.44
C LYS A 129 -1.04 12.73 3.45
N VAL A 130 -0.81 13.54 2.43
CA VAL A 130 0.21 13.25 1.41
C VAL A 130 1.27 14.34 1.42
N TYR A 131 2.52 13.93 1.58
CA TYR A 131 3.69 14.79 1.48
C TYR A 131 4.52 14.38 0.27
N LEU A 132 5.03 15.36 -0.47
CA LEU A 132 5.94 15.13 -1.58
C LEU A 132 7.33 15.67 -1.26
N SER A 133 8.35 14.99 -1.75
CA SER A 133 9.75 15.39 -1.61
C SER A 133 10.54 15.07 -2.86
N VAL A 134 11.54 15.90 -3.17
CA VAL A 134 12.50 15.66 -4.25
C VAL A 134 13.60 14.69 -3.80
N GLY A 135 13.99 14.74 -2.52
CA GLY A 135 15.16 14.04 -1.99
C GLY A 135 14.91 12.99 -0.92
N GLY A 136 13.65 12.76 -0.53
CA GLY A 136 13.23 11.67 0.36
C GLY A 136 13.61 11.81 1.84
N LYS A 137 14.54 12.72 2.18
CA LYS A 137 14.98 12.96 3.57
C LYS A 137 14.10 13.93 4.35
N LEU A 138 13.58 14.95 3.66
CA LEU A 138 12.78 16.02 4.25
C LEU A 138 11.43 16.09 3.55
N PHE A 139 10.36 16.00 4.35
CA PHE A 139 8.97 16.18 3.94
C PHE A 139 8.41 17.41 4.66
N SER A 140 8.99 18.58 4.38
CA SER A 140 8.79 19.81 5.16
C SER A 140 7.68 20.72 4.63
N GLY A 141 7.01 20.35 3.54
CA GLY A 141 5.88 21.11 2.99
C GLY A 141 4.57 20.85 3.75
N GLU A 142 3.60 21.75 3.56
CA GLU A 142 2.22 21.50 3.99
C GLU A 142 1.68 20.26 3.25
N PRO A 143 1.15 19.25 3.95
CA PRO A 143 0.61 18.07 3.31
C PRO A 143 -0.69 18.40 2.59
N ILE A 144 -0.98 17.61 1.57
CA ILE A 144 -2.32 17.55 0.99
C ILE A 144 -3.20 16.76 1.95
N HIS A 145 -4.23 17.43 2.49
CA HIS A 145 -5.22 16.83 3.38
C HIS A 145 -6.38 16.24 2.56
N ALA A 146 -6.65 14.95 2.73
CA ALA A 146 -7.76 14.26 2.12
C ALA A 146 -8.60 13.57 3.20
N PRO A 147 -9.51 14.31 3.87
CA PRO A 147 -10.46 13.70 4.79
C PRO A 147 -11.40 12.77 4.03
N TYR A 148 -11.79 11.67 4.66
CA TYR A 148 -12.75 10.72 4.12
C TYR A 148 -13.87 10.52 5.15
N MET A 149 -15.11 10.66 4.71
CA MET A 149 -16.26 10.45 5.57
C MET A 149 -16.51 8.94 5.71
N PRO A 150 -16.52 8.38 6.94
CA PRO A 150 -16.78 6.96 7.14
C PRO A 150 -18.10 6.55 6.48
N ASP A 151 -18.03 5.47 5.71
CA ASP A 151 -19.21 4.86 5.12
C ASP A 151 -19.65 3.68 5.99
N VAL A 152 -20.78 3.84 6.66
CA VAL A 152 -21.40 2.81 7.52
C VAL A 152 -22.66 2.23 6.88
N ILE A 153 -22.81 2.42 5.57
CA ILE A 153 -23.97 1.98 4.78
C ILE A 153 -23.54 0.91 3.77
N MET A 154 -22.45 1.14 3.03
CA MET A 154 -21.96 0.21 2.00
C MET A 154 -20.67 -0.47 2.44
N GLU A 155 -20.61 -1.80 2.34
CA GLU A 155 -19.43 -2.59 2.72
C GLU A 155 -18.44 -2.86 1.57
N ASN A 156 -18.72 -2.34 0.38
CA ASN A 156 -17.91 -2.60 -0.80
C ASN A 156 -16.52 -2.00 -0.71
N ALA A 157 -15.53 -2.75 -1.19
CA ALA A 157 -14.19 -2.27 -1.49
C ALA A 157 -14.25 -1.31 -2.68
N ARG A 158 -13.43 -0.25 -2.64
CA ARG A 158 -13.53 0.85 -3.61
C ARG A 158 -12.22 1.58 -3.81
N ASN A 159 -12.12 2.29 -4.93
CA ASN A 159 -10.99 3.20 -5.16
C ASN A 159 -11.29 4.56 -4.51
N VAL A 160 -10.47 4.97 -3.55
CA VAL A 160 -10.41 6.34 -3.05
C VAL A 160 -9.40 7.12 -3.88
N THR A 161 -9.84 8.24 -4.45
CA THR A 161 -8.97 9.11 -5.27
C THR A 161 -8.55 10.33 -4.47
N ILE A 162 -7.25 10.53 -4.30
CA ILE A 162 -6.67 11.73 -3.69
C ILE A 162 -6.09 12.58 -4.82
N LYS A 163 -6.55 13.82 -4.96
CA LYS A 163 -5.99 14.76 -5.95
C LYS A 163 -4.67 15.33 -5.42
N LEU A 164 -3.62 15.24 -6.22
CA LEU A 164 -2.26 15.68 -5.86
C LEU A 164 -1.87 17.01 -6.50
N HIS A 165 -2.81 17.64 -7.22
CA HIS A 165 -2.72 19.01 -7.74
C HIS A 165 -1.48 19.30 -8.59
N HIS A 166 -1.02 18.30 -9.35
CA HIS A 166 0.15 18.43 -10.22
C HIS A 166 1.44 18.80 -9.48
N THR A 167 1.58 18.32 -8.25
CA THR A 167 2.75 18.59 -7.41
C THR A 167 3.92 17.73 -7.86
N ILE A 168 5.11 18.35 -7.98
CA ILE A 168 6.32 17.67 -8.42
C ILE A 168 7.03 17.01 -7.23
N GLY A 169 7.47 15.77 -7.40
CA GLY A 169 8.27 15.04 -6.42
C GLY A 169 8.93 13.80 -7.00
N ARG A 170 9.83 13.20 -6.24
CA ARG A 170 10.37 11.85 -6.50
C ARG A 170 9.98 10.86 -5.39
N PHE A 171 9.69 11.38 -4.21
CA PHE A 171 9.24 10.62 -3.05
C PHE A 171 7.86 11.11 -2.63
N LEU A 172 7.00 10.18 -2.27
CA LEU A 172 5.66 10.45 -1.76
C LEU A 172 5.50 9.73 -0.43
N LYS A 173 5.27 10.48 0.64
CA LYS A 173 4.89 9.95 1.94
C LYS A 173 3.39 10.06 2.13
N LEU A 174 2.74 8.93 2.36
CA LEU A 174 1.33 8.79 2.66
C LEU A 174 1.19 8.47 4.15
N GLN A 175 0.32 9.20 4.84
CA GLN A 175 -0.10 8.89 6.20
C GLN A 175 -1.60 8.61 6.20
N LEU A 176 -1.99 7.40 6.60
CA LEU A 176 -3.38 6.97 6.70
C LEU A 176 -3.80 6.89 8.16
N TYR A 177 -4.78 7.69 8.56
CA TYR A 177 -5.34 7.68 9.91
C TYR A 177 -6.55 6.74 9.97
N PHE A 178 -6.59 5.91 11.01
CA PHE A 178 -7.71 5.01 11.29
C PHE A 178 -9.02 5.79 11.46
N ALA A 179 -10.15 5.17 11.10
CA ALA A 179 -11.49 5.68 11.35
C ALA A 179 -11.92 5.51 12.82
#